data_AF-A0AAJ8M865-F1
#
_entry.id   AF-A0AAJ8M865-F1
#
_cell.length_a   1.000
_cell.length_b   1.000
_cell.length_c   1.000
_cell.angle_alpha   90.00
_cell.angle_beta   90.00
_cell.angle_gamma   90.00
#
_symmetry.space_group_name_H-M   'P 1'
#
loop_
_entity.id
_entity.type
_entity.pdbx_description
1 polymer ?
#
loop_
_entity_poly.entity_id
_entity_poly.type
_entity_poly.pdbx_seq_one_letter_code
_entity_poly.pdbx_strand_id
1 'polypeptide(L)'
;MFEFLITLLLATSIMISFMAVGVAITMPFHGALVRLRANYNPHAVGLDAQTRVGPTLSTLVGTLKRTKQLEGWWGLWKGTYPTLAYTTLLSIASIIFVGGSSTRGPKNTYSVPEAGGIRMGLFTIVLTIIALPMTIIINRISPWRWMIFIIWQALATGWLTPLEVVSTRLSVQPNILGAVATEEEEQGPPEGVSFCGTDEDVIGLRPTTDPYLGMVDCGRKVIEEEGWQSLYRGFWWTMLGNVFGAFA
;
A
#
# COMPACT_ATOMS: atom_id res chain seq x y z
N MET A 1 -39.15 2.88 12.09
CA MET A 1 -37.84 2.93 12.76
C MET A 1 -37.14 1.57 12.73
N PHE A 2 -37.82 0.49 13.13
CA PHE A 2 -37.29 -0.89 13.13
C PHE A 2 -36.84 -1.40 11.73
N GLU A 3 -37.68 -1.28 10.71
CA GLU A 3 -37.34 -1.64 9.30
C GLU A 3 -36.12 -0.87 8.76
N PHE A 4 -35.99 0.41 9.11
CA PHE A 4 -34.84 1.24 8.74
C PHE A 4 -33.55 0.75 9.43
N LEU A 5 -33.66 0.31 10.68
CA LEU A 5 -32.53 -0.20 11.46
C LEU A 5 -32.05 -1.56 10.92
N ILE A 6 -32.99 -2.44 10.55
CA ILE A 6 -32.67 -3.73 9.92
C ILE A 6 -32.01 -3.53 8.55
N THR A 7 -32.56 -2.66 7.70
CA THR A 7 -32.00 -2.39 6.37
C THR A 7 -30.60 -1.77 6.45
N LEU A 8 -30.38 -0.86 7.41
CA LEU A 8 -29.06 -0.29 7.68
C LEU A 8 -28.05 -1.37 8.13
N LEU A 9 -28.42 -2.20 9.10
CA LEU A 9 -27.55 -3.28 9.59
C LEU A 9 -27.23 -4.29 8.49
N LEU A 10 -28.23 -4.70 7.70
CA LEU A 10 -28.04 -5.61 6.57
C LEU A 10 -27.11 -5.00 5.51
N ALA A 11 -27.34 -3.75 5.12
CA ALA A 11 -26.52 -3.06 4.12
C ALA A 11 -25.06 -2.90 4.59
N THR A 12 -24.84 -2.51 5.85
CA THR A 12 -23.49 -2.41 6.42
C THR A 12 -22.79 -3.76 6.50
N SER A 13 -23.51 -4.83 6.87
CA SER A 13 -22.97 -6.19 6.89
C SER A 13 -22.56 -6.65 5.49
N ILE A 14 -23.42 -6.46 4.48
CA ILE A 14 -23.10 -6.81 3.08
C ILE A 14 -21.87 -6.04 2.60
N MET A 15 -21.82 -4.72 2.87
CA MET A 15 -20.68 -3.88 2.50
C MET A 15 -19.37 -4.39 3.14
N ILE A 16 -19.38 -4.67 4.46
CA ILE A 16 -18.20 -5.17 5.16
C ILE A 16 -17.76 -6.52 4.59
N SER A 17 -18.70 -7.42 4.25
CA SER A 17 -18.36 -8.71 3.64
C SER A 17 -17.68 -8.55 2.28
N PHE A 18 -18.19 -7.68 1.40
CA PHE A 18 -17.55 -7.41 0.12
C PHE A 18 -16.16 -6.78 0.28
N MET A 19 -16.00 -5.86 1.22
CA MET A 19 -14.70 -5.24 1.52
C MET A 19 -13.72 -6.26 2.10
N ALA A 20 -14.16 -7.15 2.98
CA ALA A 20 -13.35 -8.22 3.53
C ALA A 20 -12.83 -9.16 2.44
N VAL A 21 -13.67 -9.51 1.47
CA VAL A 21 -13.25 -10.30 0.30
C VAL A 21 -12.22 -9.54 -0.53
N GLY A 22 -12.46 -8.27 -0.84
CA GLY A 22 -11.52 -7.44 -1.60
C GLY A 22 -10.15 -7.31 -0.91
N VAL A 23 -10.15 -7.03 0.39
CA VAL A 23 -8.93 -6.97 1.20
C VAL A 23 -8.24 -8.34 1.25
N ALA A 24 -8.97 -9.43 1.44
CA ALA A 24 -8.37 -10.77 1.49
C ALA A 24 -7.66 -11.16 0.18
N ILE A 25 -8.14 -10.69 -0.97
CA ILE A 25 -7.53 -10.92 -2.28
C ILE A 25 -6.27 -10.06 -2.47
N THR A 26 -6.30 -8.79 -2.08
CA THR A 26 -5.20 -7.85 -2.34
C THR A 26 -4.08 -7.89 -1.31
N MET A 27 -4.39 -8.25 -0.05
CA MET A 27 -3.45 -8.27 1.06
C MET A 27 -2.16 -9.07 0.82
N PRO A 28 -2.22 -10.31 0.29
CA PRO A 28 -1.01 -11.08 0.02
C PRO A 28 -0.01 -10.35 -0.88
N PHE A 29 -0.52 -9.68 -1.92
CA PHE A 29 0.31 -8.94 -2.87
C PHE A 29 0.89 -7.67 -2.25
N HIS A 30 0.08 -6.94 -1.47
CA HIS A 30 0.53 -5.75 -0.77
C HIS A 30 1.63 -6.08 0.25
N GLY A 31 1.42 -7.12 1.06
CA GLY A 31 2.39 -7.58 2.05
C GLY A 31 3.68 -8.12 1.43
N ALA A 32 3.60 -8.81 0.29
CA ALA A 32 4.79 -9.27 -0.44
C ALA A 32 5.53 -8.10 -1.11
N LEU A 33 4.83 -7.08 -1.60
CA LEU A 33 5.44 -5.91 -2.22
C LEU A 33 6.24 -5.09 -1.20
N VAL A 34 5.69 -4.88 0.01
CA VAL A 34 6.40 -4.21 1.10
C VAL A 34 7.67 -4.98 1.47
N ARG A 35 7.58 -6.31 1.64
CA ARG A 35 8.76 -7.16 1.92
C ARG A 35 9.81 -7.09 0.81
N LEU A 36 9.39 -7.14 -0.45
CA LEU A 36 10.28 -7.03 -1.61
C LEU A 36 11.06 -5.70 -1.64
N ARG A 37 10.43 -4.60 -1.23
CA ARG A 37 11.02 -3.26 -1.22
C ARG A 37 11.90 -3.00 0.01
N ALA A 38 11.46 -3.52 1.16
CA ALA A 38 12.20 -3.46 2.42
C ALA A 38 13.47 -4.32 2.39
N ASN A 39 13.53 -5.35 1.55
CA ASN A 39 14.65 -6.30 1.49
C ASN A 39 15.98 -5.63 1.14
N TYR A 40 16.84 -5.53 2.15
CA TYR A 40 18.21 -5.09 2.07
C TYR A 40 19.10 -6.23 1.54
N ASN A 41 19.85 -5.97 0.49
CA ASN A 41 20.62 -7.01 -0.22
C ASN A 41 21.90 -6.45 -0.86
N PRO A 42 22.91 -6.10 -0.04
CA PRO A 42 24.13 -5.47 -0.52
C PRO A 42 25.00 -6.45 -1.33
N HIS A 43 25.78 -5.90 -2.25
CA HIS A 43 26.83 -6.63 -2.94
C HIS A 43 27.91 -7.03 -1.93
N ALA A 44 28.19 -8.34 -1.85
CA ALA A 44 29.26 -8.86 -1.01
C ALA A 44 30.61 -8.73 -1.75
N VAL A 45 31.67 -8.47 -1.00
CA VAL A 45 33.04 -8.51 -1.54
C VAL A 45 33.49 -9.97 -1.57
N GLY A 46 33.15 -10.68 -2.65
CA GLY A 46 33.63 -12.03 -2.93
C GLY A 46 34.52 -12.07 -4.18
N LEU A 47 35.32 -13.13 -4.31
CA LEU A 47 36.18 -13.38 -5.48
C LEU A 47 35.38 -13.49 -6.79
N ASP A 48 34.08 -13.82 -6.70
CA ASP A 48 33.13 -13.81 -7.81
C ASP A 48 32.29 -12.52 -7.81
N ALA A 49 32.18 -11.89 -8.98
CA ALA A 49 31.63 -10.54 -9.21
C ALA A 49 30.16 -10.30 -8.80
N GLN A 50 29.45 -11.32 -8.27
CA GLN A 50 28.01 -11.22 -7.94
C GLN A 50 27.63 -12.00 -6.67
N THR A 51 28.50 -12.01 -5.65
CA THR A 51 28.10 -12.49 -4.33
C THR A 51 27.23 -11.44 -3.63
N ARG A 52 26.19 -11.89 -2.92
CA ARG A 52 25.21 -11.03 -2.22
C ARG A 52 25.02 -11.55 -0.80
N VAL A 53 24.82 -10.65 0.16
CA VAL A 53 24.60 -11.01 1.56
C VAL A 53 23.10 -11.07 1.84
N GLY A 54 22.59 -12.26 2.18
CA GLY A 54 21.19 -12.46 2.59
C GLY A 54 20.25 -12.99 1.49
N PRO A 55 18.93 -13.09 1.78
CA PRO A 55 17.95 -13.65 0.87
C PRO A 55 17.71 -12.73 -0.34
N THR A 56 17.86 -13.29 -1.54
CA THR A 56 17.68 -12.54 -2.80
C THR A 56 16.22 -12.49 -3.22
N LEU A 57 15.49 -11.46 -2.79
CA LEU A 57 14.13 -11.19 -3.26
C LEU A 57 14.16 -10.32 -4.52
N SER A 58 13.97 -10.94 -5.68
CA SER A 58 13.91 -10.25 -6.97
C SER A 58 12.50 -10.11 -7.53
N THR A 59 11.60 -11.04 -7.18
CA THR A 59 10.24 -11.12 -7.72
C THR A 59 9.19 -11.18 -6.62
N LEU A 60 8.02 -10.62 -6.90
CA LEU A 60 6.88 -10.68 -5.98
C LEU A 60 6.43 -12.13 -5.75
N VAL A 61 6.38 -12.94 -6.81
CA VAL A 61 5.98 -14.35 -6.73
C VAL A 61 7.00 -15.16 -5.93
N GLY A 62 8.29 -14.89 -6.11
CA GLY A 62 9.34 -15.50 -5.28
C GLY A 62 9.19 -15.13 -3.80
N THR A 63 8.88 -13.86 -3.52
CA THR A 63 8.61 -13.37 -2.16
C THR A 63 7.39 -14.06 -1.55
N LEU A 64 6.27 -14.16 -2.27
CA LEU A 64 5.06 -14.87 -1.82
C LEU A 64 5.33 -16.34 -1.52
N LYS A 65 6.04 -17.04 -2.41
CA LYS A 65 6.39 -18.45 -2.23
C LYS A 65 7.27 -18.64 -0.99
N ARG A 66 8.26 -17.76 -0.80
CA ARG A 66 9.15 -17.78 0.36
C ARG A 66 8.39 -17.49 1.66
N THR A 67 7.55 -16.45 1.70
CA THR A 67 6.70 -16.13 2.86
C THR A 67 5.80 -17.31 3.22
N LYS A 68 5.17 -17.94 2.22
CA LYS A 68 4.34 -19.13 2.47
C LYS A 68 5.15 -20.31 3.01
N GLN A 69 6.39 -20.51 2.56
CA GLN A 69 7.25 -21.59 3.01
C GLN A 69 7.75 -21.38 4.44
N LEU A 70 8.06 -20.15 4.83
CA LEU A 70 8.67 -19.83 6.12
C LEU A 70 7.63 -19.49 7.21
N GLU A 71 6.63 -18.68 6.88
CA GLU A 71 5.60 -18.22 7.83
C GLU A 71 4.26 -18.99 7.70
N GLY A 72 4.14 -19.88 6.71
CA GLY A 72 2.88 -20.54 6.39
C GLY A 72 1.87 -19.60 5.71
N TRP A 73 0.62 -20.06 5.63
CA TRP A 73 -0.45 -19.31 4.98
C TRP A 73 -0.81 -18.02 5.74
N TRP A 74 -0.85 -18.07 7.07
CA TRP A 74 -1.21 -16.92 7.89
C TRP A 74 -0.25 -15.72 7.74
N GLY A 75 1.02 -15.96 7.44
CA GLY A 75 2.00 -14.91 7.17
C GLY A 75 1.66 -13.99 5.99
N LEU A 76 0.88 -14.49 5.02
CA LEU A 76 0.46 -13.72 3.84
C LEU A 76 -0.65 -12.70 4.16
N TRP A 77 -1.46 -12.96 5.19
CA TRP A 77 -2.60 -12.10 5.58
C TRP A 77 -2.29 -11.20 6.78
N LYS A 78 -1.03 -11.13 7.22
CA LYS A 78 -0.58 -10.13 8.20
C LYS A 78 -0.89 -8.72 7.68
N GLY A 79 -1.57 -7.90 8.50
CA GLY A 79 -1.99 -6.54 8.12
C GLY A 79 -3.43 -6.43 7.56
N THR A 80 -4.16 -7.55 7.42
CA THR A 80 -5.56 -7.55 6.98
C THR A 80 -6.46 -6.76 7.94
N TYR A 81 -6.29 -6.94 9.26
CA TYR A 81 -7.11 -6.28 10.27
C TYR A 81 -7.07 -4.73 10.23
N PRO A 82 -5.90 -4.06 10.29
CA PRO A 82 -5.85 -2.60 10.23
C PRO A 82 -6.36 -2.06 8.89
N THR A 83 -6.12 -2.77 7.78
CA THR A 83 -6.60 -2.32 6.47
C THR A 83 -8.12 -2.45 6.36
N LEU A 84 -8.69 -3.55 6.85
CA LEU A 84 -10.14 -3.74 6.89
C LEU A 84 -10.81 -2.67 7.76
N ALA A 85 -10.23 -2.36 8.93
CA ALA A 85 -10.73 -1.31 9.80
C ALA A 85 -10.66 0.07 9.13
N TYR A 86 -9.52 0.42 8.52
CA TYR A 86 -9.33 1.69 7.82
C TYR A 86 -10.32 1.85 6.66
N THR A 87 -10.40 0.84 5.79
CA THR A 87 -11.28 0.89 4.61
C THR A 87 -12.75 0.94 5.04
N THR A 88 -13.16 0.16 6.05
CA THR A 88 -14.53 0.20 6.58
C THR A 88 -14.86 1.58 7.17
N LEU A 89 -13.95 2.17 7.96
CA LEU A 89 -14.13 3.51 8.53
C LEU A 89 -14.29 4.56 7.43
N LEU A 90 -13.43 4.52 6.41
CA LEU A 90 -13.48 5.44 5.27
C LEU A 90 -14.80 5.30 4.49
N SER A 91 -15.28 4.07 4.28
CA SER A 91 -16.57 3.81 3.64
C SER A 91 -17.74 4.33 4.47
N ILE A 92 -17.74 4.10 5.79
CA ILE A 92 -18.78 4.62 6.69
C ILE A 92 -18.78 6.16 6.67
N ALA A 93 -17.61 6.79 6.78
CA ALA A 93 -17.47 8.25 6.72
C ALA A 93 -17.99 8.81 5.38
N SER A 94 -17.68 8.13 4.27
CA SER A 94 -18.16 8.49 2.94
C SER A 94 -19.68 8.37 2.84
N ILE A 95 -20.28 7.29 3.37
CA ILE A 95 -21.74 7.09 3.40
C ILE A 95 -22.42 8.14 4.28
N ILE A 96 -21.86 8.50 5.43
CA ILE A 96 -22.42 9.54 6.31
C ILE A 96 -22.36 10.90 5.61
N PHE A 97 -21.24 11.24 4.97
CA PHE A 97 -21.09 12.49 4.24
C PHE A 97 -22.03 12.59 3.03
N VAL A 98 -22.12 11.54 2.22
CA VAL A 98 -22.99 11.46 1.04
C VAL A 98 -24.46 11.34 1.44
N GLY A 99 -24.78 10.54 2.44
CA GLY A 99 -26.14 10.36 2.95
C GLY A 99 -26.66 11.61 3.65
N GLY A 100 -25.82 12.29 4.43
CA GLY A 100 -26.15 13.55 5.10
C GLY A 100 -26.25 14.75 4.14
N SER A 101 -25.74 14.64 2.91
CA SER A 101 -25.90 15.63 1.85
C SER A 101 -27.10 15.36 0.93
N SER A 102 -27.80 14.23 1.10
CA SER A 102 -29.02 13.88 0.36
C SER A 102 -30.29 14.29 1.12
N THR A 103 -31.22 14.98 0.46
CA THR A 103 -32.53 15.35 1.01
C THR A 103 -33.62 14.42 0.46
N ARG A 104 -34.46 13.85 1.33
CA ARG A 104 -35.60 13.02 0.91
C ARG A 104 -36.75 13.91 0.42
N GLY A 105 -37.09 13.81 -0.86
CA GLY A 105 -38.26 14.49 -1.42
C GLY A 105 -39.58 13.76 -1.12
N PRO A 106 -40.74 14.43 -1.30
CA PRO A 106 -42.04 13.79 -1.20
C PRO A 106 -42.16 12.72 -2.30
N LYS A 107 -42.42 11.45 -1.93
CA LYS A 107 -42.45 10.22 -2.77
C LYS A 107 -41.17 9.38 -2.86
N ASN A 108 -40.29 9.37 -1.84
CA ASN A 108 -39.13 8.45 -1.80
C ASN A 108 -38.14 8.65 -2.97
N THR A 109 -38.22 9.80 -3.64
CA THR A 109 -37.30 10.18 -4.71
C THR A 109 -36.10 10.87 -4.06
N TYR A 110 -34.90 10.40 -4.35
CA TYR A 110 -33.67 11.09 -3.95
C TYR A 110 -33.53 12.32 -4.84
N SER A 111 -33.95 13.48 -4.34
CA SER A 111 -33.64 14.76 -4.97
C SER A 111 -32.36 15.30 -4.36
N VAL A 112 -31.35 15.49 -5.19
CA VAL A 112 -30.19 16.35 -4.87
C VAL A 112 -30.75 17.70 -4.41
N PRO A 113 -30.18 18.35 -3.37
CA PRO A 113 -30.72 19.59 -2.83
C PRO A 113 -30.96 20.63 -3.94
N GLU A 114 -32.12 21.30 -3.91
CA GLU A 114 -32.41 22.40 -4.85
C GLU A 114 -31.28 23.44 -4.81
N ALA A 115 -30.88 23.86 -6.01
CA ALA A 115 -29.63 24.55 -6.30
C ALA A 115 -29.29 25.70 -5.33
N GLY A 116 -28.03 25.70 -4.85
CA GLY A 116 -27.38 26.90 -4.33
C GLY A 116 -26.68 26.73 -2.98
N GLY A 117 -25.48 26.14 -2.96
CA GLY A 117 -24.64 26.19 -1.76
C GLY A 117 -23.29 25.50 -1.90
N ILE A 118 -22.33 25.89 -1.05
CA ILE A 118 -20.97 25.31 -0.98
C ILE A 118 -21.01 23.78 -0.78
N ARG A 119 -22.01 23.28 -0.04
CA ARG A 119 -22.20 21.83 0.17
C ARG A 119 -22.54 21.08 -1.13
N MET A 120 -23.31 21.68 -2.04
CA MET A 120 -23.58 21.10 -3.36
C MET A 120 -22.36 21.19 -4.28
N GLY A 121 -21.57 22.28 -4.18
CA GLY A 121 -20.29 22.40 -4.87
C GLY A 121 -19.32 21.29 -4.44
N LEU A 122 -19.16 21.06 -3.14
CA LEU A 122 -18.32 19.98 -2.62
C LEU A 122 -18.85 18.59 -3.02
N PHE A 123 -20.17 18.38 -2.94
CA PHE A 123 -20.80 17.13 -3.33
C PHE A 123 -20.62 16.81 -4.83
N THR A 124 -20.81 17.80 -5.69
CA THR A 124 -20.60 17.65 -7.15
C THR A 124 -19.13 17.47 -7.50
N ILE A 125 -18.20 18.14 -6.82
CA ILE A 125 -16.75 17.92 -7.00
C ILE A 125 -16.38 16.48 -6.60
N VAL A 126 -16.85 15.98 -5.46
CA VAL A 126 -16.59 14.60 -5.02
C VAL A 126 -17.21 13.59 -5.97
N LEU A 127 -18.48 13.79 -6.37
CA LEU A 127 -19.14 12.90 -7.32
C LEU A 127 -18.52 12.95 -8.71
N THR A 128 -18.06 14.10 -9.19
CA THR A 128 -17.36 14.19 -10.47
C THR A 128 -15.99 13.53 -10.41
N ILE A 129 -15.23 13.68 -9.32
CA ILE A 129 -13.96 12.95 -9.14
C ILE A 129 -14.16 11.43 -9.20
N ILE A 130 -15.27 10.92 -8.66
CA ILE A 130 -15.59 9.48 -8.64
C ILE A 130 -16.25 9.03 -9.96
N ALA A 131 -17.14 9.82 -10.55
CA ALA A 131 -17.93 9.45 -11.73
C ALA A 131 -17.22 9.77 -13.06
N LEU A 132 -16.31 10.75 -13.11
CA LEU A 132 -15.52 11.06 -14.31
C LEU A 132 -14.69 9.87 -14.80
N PRO A 133 -13.92 9.14 -13.96
CA PRO A 133 -13.20 7.96 -14.44
C PRO A 133 -14.17 6.89 -14.96
N MET A 134 -15.26 6.64 -14.25
CA MET A 134 -16.27 5.64 -14.66
C MET A 134 -16.97 6.00 -15.98
N THR A 135 -17.31 7.28 -16.19
CA THR A 135 -17.95 7.77 -17.43
C THR A 135 -16.98 7.80 -18.60
N ILE A 136 -15.69 8.05 -18.35
CA ILE A 136 -14.64 7.91 -19.37
C ILE A 136 -14.57 6.45 -19.82
N ILE A 137 -14.57 5.48 -18.88
CA ILE A 137 -14.46 4.04 -19.17
C ILE A 137 -15.66 3.50 -19.96
N ILE A 138 -16.89 3.95 -19.65
CA ILE A 138 -18.13 3.43 -20.28
C ILE A 138 -18.33 3.96 -21.70
N ASN A 139 -17.86 5.17 -22.00
CA ASN A 139 -17.99 5.76 -23.33
C ASN A 139 -16.92 5.16 -24.26
N ARG A 140 -17.22 4.88 -25.54
CA ARG A 140 -16.30 4.14 -26.44
C ARG A 140 -14.93 4.83 -26.56
N ILE A 141 -13.98 4.45 -25.71
CA ILE A 141 -12.61 4.98 -25.73
C ILE A 141 -11.89 4.40 -26.94
N SER A 142 -11.39 5.27 -27.82
CA SER A 142 -10.45 4.88 -28.88
C SER A 142 -9.19 4.23 -28.29
N PRO A 143 -8.67 3.11 -28.83
CA PRO A 143 -7.46 2.44 -28.34
C PRO A 143 -6.25 3.36 -28.12
N TRP A 144 -6.16 4.46 -28.88
CA TRP A 144 -5.11 5.47 -28.72
C TRP A 144 -5.11 6.14 -27.33
N ARG A 145 -6.27 6.45 -26.78
CA ARG A 145 -6.40 7.06 -25.44
C ARG A 145 -5.96 6.10 -24.34
N TRP A 146 -6.22 4.81 -24.51
CA TRP A 146 -5.72 3.75 -23.63
C TRP A 146 -4.20 3.67 -23.64
N MET A 147 -3.57 3.78 -24.81
CA MET A 147 -2.11 3.82 -24.90
C MET A 147 -1.53 5.06 -24.20
N ILE A 148 -2.13 6.24 -24.38
CA ILE A 148 -1.72 7.45 -23.66
C ILE A 148 -1.84 7.25 -22.14
N PHE A 149 -2.96 6.69 -21.67
CA PHE A 149 -3.17 6.42 -20.25
C PHE A 149 -2.11 5.45 -19.68
N ILE A 150 -1.82 4.36 -20.38
CA ILE A 150 -0.81 3.38 -19.96
C ILE A 150 0.59 4.01 -19.95
N ILE A 151 0.93 4.82 -20.96
CA ILE A 151 2.22 5.52 -21.02
C ILE A 151 2.33 6.53 -19.87
N TRP A 152 1.28 7.33 -19.64
CA TRP A 152 1.22 8.27 -18.52
C TRP A 152 1.39 7.55 -17.19
N GLN A 153 0.71 6.41 -17.01
CA GLN A 153 0.80 5.61 -15.80
C GLN A 153 2.19 4.99 -15.63
N ALA A 154 2.84 4.55 -16.71
CA ALA A 154 4.21 4.05 -16.68
C ALA A 154 5.21 5.15 -16.26
N LEU A 155 5.06 6.36 -16.80
CA LEU A 155 5.90 7.51 -16.45
C LEU A 155 5.69 7.94 -15.00
N ALA A 156 4.45 8.07 -14.55
CA ALA A 156 4.12 8.40 -13.17
C ALA A 156 4.66 7.35 -12.19
N THR A 157 4.48 6.06 -12.52
CA THR A 157 5.00 4.96 -11.71
C THR A 157 6.53 4.98 -11.70
N GLY A 158 7.19 5.24 -12.84
CA GLY A 158 8.65 5.31 -12.92
C GLY A 158 9.24 6.41 -12.05
N TRP A 159 8.53 7.54 -11.94
CA TRP A 159 8.93 8.63 -11.04
C TRP A 159 8.68 8.32 -9.57
N LEU A 160 7.56 7.68 -9.23
CA LEU A 160 7.14 7.45 -7.85
C LEU A 160 7.75 6.19 -7.23
N THR A 161 8.10 5.16 -8.01
CA THR A 161 8.61 3.90 -7.45
C THR A 161 9.89 4.05 -6.63
N PRO A 162 10.90 4.86 -7.02
CA PRO A 162 12.08 5.06 -6.17
C PRO A 162 11.72 5.67 -4.82
N LEU A 163 10.78 6.62 -4.79
CA LEU A 163 10.31 7.25 -3.56
C LEU A 163 9.57 6.26 -2.67
N GLU A 164 8.74 5.39 -3.26
CA GLU A 164 8.05 4.34 -2.51
C GLU A 164 9.05 3.35 -1.89
N VAL A 165 10.09 2.93 -2.62
CA VAL A 165 11.13 2.03 -2.08
C VAL A 165 11.86 2.70 -0.92
N VAL A 166 12.33 3.94 -1.10
CA VAL A 166 13.01 4.70 -0.05
C VAL A 166 12.10 4.91 1.17
N SER A 167 10.84 5.27 0.96
CA SER A 167 9.86 5.46 2.02
C SER A 167 9.61 4.16 2.80
N THR A 168 9.45 3.03 2.11
CA THR A 168 9.25 1.74 2.79
C THR A 168 10.45 1.36 3.65
N ARG A 169 11.67 1.52 3.12
CA ARG A 169 12.91 1.22 3.86
C ARG A 169 13.08 2.11 5.09
N LEU A 170 12.78 3.39 4.97
CA LEU A 170 12.86 4.32 6.10
C LEU A 170 11.77 4.03 7.15
N SER A 171 10.58 3.62 6.74
CA SER A 171 9.48 3.28 7.67
C SER A 171 9.69 1.97 8.44
N VAL A 172 10.41 1.01 7.84
CA VAL A 172 10.71 -0.28 8.46
C VAL A 172 11.92 -0.16 9.40
N GLN A 173 12.76 0.86 9.21
CA GLN A 173 13.89 1.11 10.08
C GLN A 173 13.43 1.34 11.53
N PRO A 174 14.06 0.66 12.51
CA PRO A 174 13.76 0.92 13.91
C PRO A 174 14.13 2.36 14.29
N ASN A 175 13.28 2.97 15.12
CA ASN A 175 13.57 4.28 15.66
C ASN A 175 14.56 4.15 16.83
N ILE A 176 15.84 4.42 16.59
CA ILE A 176 16.93 4.23 17.58
C ILE A 176 17.17 5.49 18.43
N LEU A 177 16.40 6.57 18.23
CA LEU A 177 16.62 7.89 18.87
C LEU A 177 16.52 7.93 20.41
N GLY A 178 16.27 6.79 21.08
CA GLY A 178 16.30 6.66 22.54
C GLY A 178 17.07 5.45 23.08
N ALA A 179 17.69 4.62 22.24
CA ALA A 179 18.43 3.43 22.68
C ALA A 179 19.96 3.63 22.69
N VAL A 180 20.45 4.72 22.11
CA VAL A 180 21.88 5.07 22.06
C VAL A 180 22.13 6.30 22.91
N ALA A 181 21.93 6.14 24.22
CA ALA A 181 22.53 7.01 25.24
C ALA A 181 23.44 6.21 26.20
N THR A 182 23.79 4.99 25.83
CA THR A 182 24.82 4.23 26.51
C THR A 182 25.72 3.62 25.44
N GLU A 183 26.85 4.27 25.23
CA GLU A 183 28.03 3.60 24.71
C GLU A 183 28.30 2.42 25.64
N GLU A 184 28.03 1.19 25.21
CA GLU A 184 28.73 -0.02 25.64
C GLU A 184 28.17 -1.26 24.92
N GLU A 185 29.10 -1.95 24.26
CA GLU A 185 29.09 -3.35 23.84
C GLU A 185 28.37 -3.80 22.55
N GLU A 186 29.18 -4.49 21.73
CA GLU A 186 28.90 -5.41 20.61
C GLU A 186 27.96 -6.58 20.95
N GLN A 187 27.02 -6.41 21.88
CA GLN A 187 26.01 -7.42 22.14
C GLN A 187 24.76 -7.13 21.31
N GLY A 188 24.15 -8.21 20.84
CA GLY A 188 22.94 -8.18 20.03
C GLY A 188 21.82 -7.33 20.66
N PRO A 189 20.70 -7.21 19.95
CA PRO A 189 19.59 -6.35 20.38
C PRO A 189 19.23 -6.61 21.85
N PRO A 190 18.94 -5.56 22.65
CA PRO A 190 18.75 -5.68 24.09
C PRO A 190 17.77 -6.81 24.43
N GLU A 191 18.12 -7.70 25.36
CA GLU A 191 17.24 -8.80 25.77
C GLU A 191 15.88 -8.24 26.20
N GLY A 192 14.86 -8.54 25.39
CA GLY A 192 13.48 -8.11 25.63
C GLY A 192 12.89 -7.17 24.57
N VAL A 193 13.68 -6.63 23.64
CA VAL A 193 13.15 -5.92 22.46
C VAL A 193 13.21 -6.81 21.22
N SER A 194 12.24 -7.73 21.12
CA SER A 194 11.98 -8.45 19.86
C SER A 194 11.38 -7.46 18.86
N PHE A 195 12.13 -7.12 17.80
CA PHE A 195 11.59 -6.29 16.73
C PHE A 195 10.64 -7.10 15.87
N CYS A 196 9.59 -6.44 15.36
CA CYS A 196 8.71 -7.03 14.37
C CYS A 196 9.53 -7.33 13.10
N GLY A 197 9.89 -8.59 12.87
CA GLY A 197 10.68 -9.04 11.72
C GLY A 197 12.09 -9.56 12.01
N THR A 198 12.63 -9.44 13.24
CA THR A 198 13.98 -9.99 13.57
C THR A 198 14.04 -11.51 13.45
N ASP A 199 12.93 -12.19 13.75
CA ASP A 199 12.77 -13.64 13.62
C ASP A 199 12.11 -14.04 12.28
N GLU A 200 11.79 -13.07 11.41
CA GLU A 200 11.23 -13.36 10.08
C GLU A 200 12.39 -13.59 9.10
N ASP A 201 12.81 -14.86 8.95
CA ASP A 201 13.83 -15.32 7.99
C ASP A 201 13.45 -15.09 6.51
N VAL A 202 12.42 -14.30 6.23
CA VAL A 202 11.93 -13.99 4.89
C VAL A 202 12.71 -12.83 4.26
N ILE A 203 13.11 -11.82 5.05
CA ILE A 203 13.69 -10.56 4.57
C ILE A 203 15.05 -10.27 5.24
N GLY A 204 15.97 -9.67 4.48
CA GLY A 204 17.15 -9.02 5.05
C GLY A 204 16.81 -7.59 5.45
N LEU A 205 17.00 -7.23 6.71
CA LEU A 205 16.92 -5.84 7.18
C LEU A 205 18.32 -5.24 7.30
N ARG A 206 18.40 -3.91 7.15
CA ARG A 206 19.66 -3.19 7.37
C ARG A 206 20.03 -3.27 8.85
N PRO A 207 21.30 -3.53 9.22
CA PRO A 207 21.73 -3.52 10.60
C PRO A 207 21.54 -2.14 11.25
N THR A 208 21.32 -2.14 12.56
CA THR A 208 21.06 -0.94 13.37
C THR A 208 22.29 -0.05 13.59
N THR A 209 23.49 -0.58 13.29
CA THR A 209 24.78 0.13 13.43
C THR A 209 25.00 1.21 12.38
N ASP A 210 24.39 1.08 11.20
CA ASP A 210 24.45 2.07 10.12
C ASP A 210 23.05 2.40 9.57
N PRO A 211 22.24 3.19 10.30
CA PRO A 211 20.90 3.57 9.86
C PRO A 211 20.91 4.56 8.69
N TYR A 212 19.76 4.69 8.01
CA TYR A 212 19.50 5.79 7.09
C TYR A 212 19.22 7.06 7.89
N LEU A 213 19.89 8.15 7.52
CA LEU A 213 19.72 9.47 8.17
C LEU A 213 18.54 10.26 7.60
N GLY A 214 18.12 9.93 6.37
CA GLY A 214 17.02 10.58 5.68
C GLY A 214 16.75 9.97 4.32
N MET A 215 15.78 10.52 3.58
CA MET A 215 15.36 9.97 2.28
C MET A 215 16.47 10.01 1.23
N VAL A 216 17.21 11.13 1.13
CA VAL A 216 18.29 11.28 0.15
C VAL A 216 19.47 10.36 0.47
N ASP A 217 19.83 10.27 1.76
CA ASP A 217 20.89 9.37 2.22
C ASP A 217 20.53 7.90 1.98
N CYS A 218 19.28 7.52 2.26
CA CYS A 218 18.75 6.20 1.93
C CYS A 218 18.88 5.91 0.44
N GLY A 219 18.39 6.80 -0.42
CA GLY A 219 18.49 6.63 -1.87
C GLY A 219 19.93 6.44 -2.36
N ARG A 220 20.87 7.26 -1.86
CA ARG A 220 22.29 7.14 -2.19
C ARG A 220 22.87 5.79 -1.75
N LYS A 221 22.67 5.40 -0.49
CA LYS A 221 23.18 4.13 0.06
C LYS A 221 22.60 2.92 -0.70
N VAL A 222 21.31 2.92 -1.04
CA VAL A 222 20.71 1.85 -1.85
C VAL A 222 21.37 1.74 -3.23
N ILE A 223 21.64 2.87 -3.89
CA ILE A 223 22.30 2.87 -5.21
C ILE A 223 23.73 2.36 -5.11
N GLU A 224 24.48 2.77 -4.08
CA GLU A 224 25.88 2.39 -3.86
C GLU A 224 26.03 0.92 -3.47
N GLU A 225 25.15 0.39 -2.63
CA GLU A 225 25.28 -0.95 -2.06
C GLU A 225 24.56 -2.05 -2.85
N GLU A 226 23.42 -1.74 -3.47
CA GLU A 226 22.57 -2.71 -4.19
C GLU A 226 22.42 -2.43 -5.69
N GLY A 227 22.81 -1.23 -6.12
CA GLY A 227 22.60 -0.73 -7.47
C GLY A 227 21.24 -0.07 -7.70
N TRP A 228 21.18 0.77 -8.73
CA TRP A 228 19.99 1.56 -9.10
C TRP A 228 18.75 0.72 -9.42
N GLN A 229 18.92 -0.53 -9.88
CA GLN A 229 17.79 -1.43 -10.18
C GLN A 229 16.98 -1.78 -8.93
N SER A 230 17.58 -1.73 -7.74
CA SER A 230 16.89 -2.01 -6.48
C SER A 230 15.74 -1.03 -6.21
N LEU A 231 15.88 0.22 -6.65
CA LEU A 231 14.85 1.26 -6.51
C LEU A 231 13.59 1.01 -7.35
N TYR A 232 13.66 0.12 -8.34
CA TYR A 232 12.53 -0.22 -9.21
C TYR A 232 11.94 -1.60 -8.90
N ARG A 233 12.31 -2.21 -7.76
CA ARG A 233 11.73 -3.49 -7.33
C ARG A 233 10.22 -3.36 -7.13
N GLY A 234 9.49 -4.21 -7.82
CA GLY A 234 8.03 -4.22 -7.79
C GLY A 234 7.37 -3.19 -8.73
N PHE A 235 8.13 -2.51 -9.59
CA PHE A 235 7.60 -1.52 -10.55
C PHE A 235 6.37 -2.02 -11.32
N TRP A 236 6.46 -3.21 -11.93
CA TRP A 236 5.37 -3.78 -12.71
C TRP A 236 4.10 -4.02 -11.88
N TRP A 237 4.25 -4.36 -10.60
CA TRP A 237 3.13 -4.62 -9.71
C TRP A 237 2.45 -3.32 -9.25
N THR A 238 3.22 -2.26 -9.04
CA THR A 238 2.69 -0.92 -8.77
C THR A 238 1.98 -0.37 -9.99
N MET A 239 2.58 -0.51 -11.17
CA MET A 239 1.98 -0.06 -12.43
C MET A 239 0.66 -0.81 -12.67
N LEU A 240 0.68 -2.13 -12.54
CA LEU A 240 -0.52 -2.97 -12.67
C LEU A 240 -1.58 -2.59 -11.64
N GLY A 241 -1.19 -2.44 -10.36
CA GLY A 241 -2.08 -2.01 -9.29
C GLY A 241 -2.73 -0.65 -9.57
N ASN A 242 -1.97 0.32 -10.07
CA ASN A 242 -2.49 1.65 -10.41
C ASN A 242 -3.42 1.61 -11.63
N VAL A 243 -3.09 0.82 -12.64
CA VAL A 243 -3.96 0.60 -13.81
C VAL A 243 -5.27 -0.04 -13.37
N PHE A 244 -5.23 -1.17 -12.64
CA PHE A 244 -6.46 -1.83 -12.15
C PHE A 244 -7.25 -0.97 -11.17
N GLY A 245 -6.58 -0.23 -10.29
CA GLY A 245 -7.20 0.70 -9.36
C GLY A 245 -7.94 1.85 -10.04
N ALA A 246 -7.55 2.24 -11.26
CA ALA A 246 -8.30 3.21 -12.05
C ALA A 246 -9.63 2.67 -12.60
N PHE A 247 -9.84 1.34 -12.58
CA PHE A 247 -11.07 0.68 -13.06
C PHE A 247 -11.98 0.18 -11.93
N ALA A 248 -11.50 0.20 -10.69
CA ALA A 248 -12.22 -0.26 -9.50
C ALA A 248 -13.00 0.88 -8.85
#